data_AF-A0A4Q8QKK1-F1
#
_entry.id   AF-A0A4Q8QKK1-F1
#
_cell.length_a   1.000
_cell.length_b   1.000
_cell.length_c   1.000
_cell.angle_alpha   90.00
_cell.angle_beta   90.00
_cell.angle_gamma   90.00
#
_symmetry.space_group_name_H-M   'P 1'
#
loop_
_entity.id
_entity.type
_entity.pdbx_description
1 polymer ?
#
loop_
_entity_poly.entity_id
_entity_poly.type
_entity_poly.pdbx_seq_one_letter_code
_entity_poly.pdbx_strand_id
1 'polypeptide(L)' 'MDSDRRSAQVERLEVVDTGRRRRWSEDEKLKIVLESLQAPRQVAATARRYGVSRSLLLRWRRSF' A
#
# COMPACT_ATOMS: atom_id res chain seq x y z
N MET A 1 -1.71 -20.70 -17.72
CA MET A 1 -2.01 -19.64 -18.72
C MET A 1 -3.01 -18.74 -18.01
N ASP A 2 -2.53 -17.97 -17.05
CA ASP A 2 -3.38 -17.24 -16.12
C ASP A 2 -3.68 -15.89 -16.75
N SER A 3 -4.80 -15.88 -17.48
CA SER A 3 -5.32 -14.69 -18.13
C SER A 3 -5.65 -13.63 -17.08
N ASP A 4 -4.84 -12.59 -17.11
CA ASP A 4 -5.14 -11.24 -16.64
C ASP A 4 -6.61 -10.90 -16.86
N ARG A 5 -7.39 -10.95 -15.76
CA ARG A 5 -8.63 -10.19 -15.65
C ARG A 5 -8.32 -8.87 -14.97
N ARG A 6 -7.47 -8.08 -15.62
CA ARG A 6 -7.42 -6.63 -15.45
C ARG A 6 -8.72 -6.08 -16.02
N SER A 7 -9.72 -5.81 -15.18
CA SER A 7 -10.64 -4.69 -15.38
C SER A 7 -11.59 -4.56 -14.20
N ALA A 8 -11.62 -3.33 -13.68
CA ALA A 8 -12.70 -2.75 -12.90
C ALA A 8 -13.02 -3.45 -11.58
N GLN A 9 -12.29 -3.08 -10.52
CA GLN A 9 -12.87 -2.89 -9.20
C GLN A 9 -11.87 -2.11 -8.34
N VAL A 10 -11.82 -0.80 -8.57
CA VAL A 10 -11.56 0.15 -7.48
C VAL A 10 -12.81 0.14 -6.61
N GLU A 11 -13.10 -1.00 -5.99
CA GLU A 11 -14.25 -1.16 -5.13
C GLU A 11 -13.74 -1.42 -3.73
N ARG A 12 -13.83 -0.33 -2.97
CA ARG A 12 -13.86 -0.33 -1.51
C ARG A 12 -12.58 -0.87 -0.89
N LEU A 13 -11.64 0.05 -0.73
CA LEU A 13 -10.65 -0.04 0.33
C LEU A 13 -11.42 -0.11 1.66
N GLU A 14 -11.80 -1.32 2.07
CA GLU A 14 -12.24 -1.66 3.43
C GLU A 14 -11.03 -1.45 4.35
N VAL A 15 -10.73 -0.18 4.59
CA VAL A 15 -9.88 0.23 5.70
C VAL A 15 -10.79 0.11 6.91
N VAL A 16 -10.43 -0.81 7.79
CA VAL A 16 -11.10 -1.21 9.04
C VAL A 16 -11.94 -2.49 8.89
N ASP A 17 -11.28 -3.65 8.98
CA ASP A 17 -11.86 -4.79 9.69
C ASP A 17 -10.81 -5.68 10.42
N THR A 18 -11.03 -5.76 11.73
CA THR A 18 -10.75 -6.80 12.74
C THR A 18 -9.46 -7.67 12.69
N GLY A 19 -8.51 -7.35 13.60
CA GLY A 19 -7.77 -8.33 14.40
C GLY A 19 -6.66 -9.18 13.74
N ARG A 20 -6.67 -9.39 12.42
CA ARG A 20 -5.62 -10.14 11.70
C ARG A 20 -4.63 -9.16 11.07
N ARG A 21 -3.34 -9.27 11.40
CA ARG A 21 -2.27 -8.45 10.79
C ARG A 21 -2.33 -8.62 9.26
N ARG A 22 -2.72 -7.55 8.55
CA ARG A 22 -2.71 -7.55 7.09
C ARG A 22 -1.31 -7.91 6.58
N ARG A 23 -1.24 -8.92 5.71
CA ARG A 23 0.00 -9.26 5.00
C ARG A 23 0.05 -8.45 3.71
N TRP A 24 1.23 -7.92 3.42
CA TRP A 24 1.52 -7.16 2.20
C TRP A 24 2.47 -7.98 1.34
N SER A 25 2.10 -8.25 0.09
CA SER A 25 3.03 -8.83 -0.89
C SER A 25 4.15 -7.83 -1.22
N GLU A 26 5.22 -8.29 -1.87
CA GLU A 26 6.30 -7.37 -2.30
C GLU A 26 5.79 -6.35 -3.32
N ASP A 27 4.96 -6.77 -4.28
CA ASP A 27 4.36 -5.87 -5.27
C ASP A 27 3.47 -4.82 -4.63
N GLU A 28 2.67 -5.19 -3.60
CA GLU A 28 1.87 -4.23 -2.87
C GLU A 28 2.74 -3.22 -2.11
N LYS A 29 3.81 -3.70 -1.44
CA LYS A 29 4.76 -2.80 -0.76
C LYS A 29 5.41 -1.85 -1.76
N LEU A 30 5.84 -2.36 -2.91
CA LEU A 30 6.47 -1.57 -3.96
C LEU A 30 5.52 -0.48 -4.48
N LYS A 31 4.26 -0.84 -4.77
CA LYS A 31 3.23 0.13 -5.17
C LYS A 31 3.05 1.25 -4.15
N ILE A 32 2.97 0.90 -2.86
CA ILE A 32 2.82 1.88 -1.77
C ILE A 32 4.05 2.77 -1.66
N VAL A 33 5.25 2.20 -1.79
CA VAL A 33 6.52 2.94 -1.78
C VAL A 33 6.57 3.92 -2.94
N LEU A 34 6.31 3.47 -4.17
CA LEU A 34 6.30 4.31 -5.37
C LEU A 34 5.30 5.46 -5.28
N GLU A 35 4.07 5.20 -4.79
CA GLU A 35 3.07 6.24 -4.57
C GLU A 35 3.56 7.27 -3.56
N SER A 36 4.18 6.82 -2.48
CA SER A 36 4.70 7.74 -1.47
C SER A 36 5.81 8.65 -2.02
N LEU A 37 6.60 8.19 -3.00
CA LEU A 37 7.71 8.94 -3.59
C LEU A 37 7.27 10.00 -4.59
N GLN A 38 5.99 10.02 -4.98
CA GLN A 38 5.48 10.94 -6.02
C GLN A 38 5.60 12.42 -5.65
N ALA A 39 5.60 12.77 -4.36
CA ALA A 39 5.80 14.16 -3.94
C ALA A 39 6.39 14.26 -2.52
N PRO A 40 7.03 15.39 -2.18
CA PRO A 40 7.42 15.68 -0.82
C PRO A 40 6.22 15.59 0.14
N ARG A 41 6.44 15.09 1.36
CA ARG A 41 5.44 14.99 2.43
C ARG A 41 4.25 14.03 2.18
N GLN A 42 4.25 13.26 1.08
CA GLN A 42 3.21 12.26 0.78
C GLN A 42 3.15 11.08 1.77
N VAL A 43 4.25 10.78 2.48
CA VAL A 43 4.36 9.61 3.38
C VAL A 43 3.15 9.47 4.32
N ALA A 44 2.70 10.56 4.93
CA ALA A 44 1.58 10.53 5.87
C ALA A 44 0.22 10.34 5.18
N ALA A 45 0.05 10.86 3.97
CA ALA A 45 -1.16 10.67 3.18
C ALA A 45 -1.25 9.22 2.69
N THR A 46 -0.18 8.70 2.08
CA THR A 46 -0.09 7.31 1.63
C THR A 46 -0.26 6.33 2.79
N ALA A 47 0.39 6.57 3.93
CA ALA A 47 0.25 5.71 5.11
C ALA A 47 -1.20 5.58 5.58
N ARG A 48 -1.92 6.72 5.68
CA ARG A 48 -3.35 6.73 6.05
C ARG A 48 -4.22 6.03 5.02
N ARG A 49 -3.96 6.26 3.72
CA ARG A 49 -4.68 5.60 2.63
C ARG A 49 -4.61 4.08 2.77
N TYR A 50 -3.41 3.53 2.96
CA TYR A 50 -3.21 2.08 3.00
C TYR A 50 -3.36 1.45 4.39
N GLY A 51 -3.67 2.24 5.43
CA GLY A 51 -3.78 1.74 6.81
C GLY A 51 -2.45 1.22 7.38
N VAL A 52 -1.31 1.76 6.92
CA VAL A 52 0.02 1.42 7.42
C VAL A 52 0.58 2.53 8.30
N SER A 53 1.48 2.21 9.22
CA SER A 53 2.16 3.26 10.00
C SER A 53 3.20 3.98 9.15
N ARG A 54 3.42 5.29 9.41
CA ARG A 54 4.46 6.07 8.73
C ARG A 54 5.85 5.46 8.89
N SER A 55 6.15 4.94 10.08
CA SER A 55 7.43 4.30 10.40
C SER A 55 7.65 3.01 9.60
N LEU A 56 6.58 2.21 9.38
CA LEU A 56 6.63 1.02 8.54
C LEU A 56 6.91 1.39 7.08
N LEU A 57 6.20 2.40 6.55
CA LEU A 57 6.41 2.87 5.19
C LEU A 57 7.82 3.43 4.96
N LEU A 58 8.36 4.17 5.94
CA LEU A 58 9.75 4.66 5.89
C LEU A 58 10.77 3.52 5.92
N ARG A 59 10.47 2.42 6.63
CA ARG A 59 11.31 1.21 6.59
C ARG A 59 11.31 0.59 5.20
N TRP A 60 10.14 0.40 4.60
CA TRP A 60 10.04 -0.14 3.24
C TRP A 60 10.80 0.70 2.22
N ARG A 61 10.68 2.04 2.27
CA ARG A 61 11.46 2.95 1.41
C ARG A 61 12.98 2.80 1.48
N ARG A 62 13.52 2.21 2.54
CA ARG A 62 14.96 1.93 2.68
C ARG A 62 15.33 0.51 2.22
N SER A 63 14.34 -0.36 2.11
CA SER A 63 14.50 -1.76 1.70
C SER A 63 14.28 -1.96 0.20
N PHE A 64 13.63 -1.01 -0.47
CA PHE A 64 13.56 -0.87 -1.93
C PHE A 64 14.50 0.25 -2.36
#